data_AF-A0A1H4QUK0-F1
#
_entry.id   AF-A0A1H4QUK0-F1
#
_cell.length_a   1.000
_cell.length_b   1.000
_cell.length_c   1.000
_cell.angle_alpha   90.00
_cell.angle_beta   90.00
_cell.angle_gamma   90.00
#
_symmetry.space_group_name_H-M   'P 1'
#
loop_
_entity.id
_entity.type
_entity.pdbx_description
1 polymer ?
#
loop_
_entity_poly.entity_id
_entity_poly.type
_entity_poly.pdbx_seq_one_letter_code
_entity_poly.pdbx_strand_id
1 'polypeptide(L)'
;MRRSSVPARLLTIVIALVITPIALVLLSMGGMTMNRSFFEFGFDGDIGRLVGPLLLQSLAVVLLALVVLSGIWSSAGLIVVGVFALLPLIAAIVPGTLPLVFRAVPQEWGDGLVYGIPLAVLTALGAMGLALFLVRRDPRPRGVALSVIGIVAAPVLLGAGAWALAWGTAEGMLFALQRFQFDPRPDAVAAVLAGILLVFAGVLVSRWSPFALILPALVLLVGSLLMLVAPEWASRVLFALPRGVNTVIPSQLLYGAAAAAGILYLAFTAVLLRVRSQARLSGTEDPHAPGAAAPYPYPPAQHPGAEATYPPAPYPGAQAPYPPAQYPPAPHPPQPGP
;
A
#
# COMPACT_ATOMS: atom_id res chain seq x y z
N MET A 1 13.49 -18.61 -6.43
CA MET A 1 13.22 -17.43 -5.56
C MET A 1 13.81 -17.64 -4.16
N ARG A 2 14.76 -16.81 -3.72
CA ARG A 2 15.27 -16.88 -2.34
C ARG A 2 14.14 -16.51 -1.37
N ARG A 3 13.64 -17.48 -0.61
CA ARG A 3 12.69 -17.22 0.49
C ARG A 3 13.33 -16.18 1.42
N SER A 4 12.60 -15.13 1.80
CA SER A 4 13.12 -14.13 2.74
C SER A 4 13.63 -14.86 3.99
N SER A 5 14.89 -14.67 4.35
CA SER A 5 15.46 -15.30 5.53
C SER A 5 14.70 -14.84 6.77
N VAL A 6 14.54 -15.72 7.76
CA VAL A 6 13.99 -15.41 9.09
C VAL A 6 14.58 -14.11 9.67
N PRO A 7 15.92 -13.86 9.63
CA PRO A 7 16.49 -12.62 10.13
C PRO A 7 15.99 -11.36 9.38
N ALA A 8 15.81 -11.42 8.06
CA ALA A 8 15.28 -10.28 7.32
C ALA A 8 13.84 -9.93 7.74
N ARG A 9 13.01 -10.94 8.04
CA ARG A 9 11.66 -10.71 8.55
C ARG A 9 11.69 -10.05 9.92
N LEU A 10 12.46 -10.61 10.86
CA LEU A 10 12.59 -10.07 12.21
C LEU A 10 13.10 -8.64 12.20
N LEU A 11 14.13 -8.34 11.40
CA LEU A 11 14.68 -7.00 11.26
C LEU A 11 13.64 -6.03 10.68
N THR A 12 12.89 -6.40 9.64
CA THR A 12 11.80 -5.55 9.13
C THR A 12 10.69 -5.33 10.15
N ILE A 13 10.38 -6.33 10.98
CA ILE A 13 9.38 -6.20 12.04
C ILE A 13 9.87 -5.22 13.11
N VAL A 14 11.09 -5.39 13.63
CA VAL A 14 11.66 -4.51 14.65
C VAL A 14 11.75 -3.07 14.15
N ILE A 15 12.26 -2.87 12.93
CA ILE A 15 12.30 -1.54 12.30
C ILE A 15 10.91 -0.93 12.21
N ALA A 16 9.92 -1.69 11.72
CA ALA A 16 8.57 -1.18 11.56
C ALA A 16 7.90 -0.87 12.92
N LEU A 17 8.15 -1.68 13.95
CA LEU A 17 7.65 -1.49 15.31
C LEU A 17 8.22 -0.24 15.99
N VAL A 18 9.47 0.11 15.73
CA VAL A 18 10.14 1.26 16.35
C VAL A 18 9.92 2.54 15.55
N ILE A 19 10.07 2.48 14.21
CA ILE A 19 10.03 3.68 13.37
C ILE A 19 8.61 4.19 13.18
N THR A 20 7.62 3.32 12.96
CA THR A 20 6.23 3.73 12.72
C THR A 20 5.66 4.61 13.84
N PRO A 21 5.74 4.23 15.13
CA PRO A 21 5.20 5.08 16.19
C PRO A 21 5.90 6.43 16.27
N ILE A 22 7.23 6.47 16.16
CA ILE A 22 8.00 7.72 16.13
C ILE A 22 7.53 8.62 14.98
N ALA A 23 7.35 8.03 13.80
CA ALA A 23 6.91 8.77 12.63
C ALA A 23 5.47 9.30 12.78
N LEU A 24 4.55 8.51 13.35
CA LEU A 24 3.18 8.96 13.62
C LEU A 24 3.13 10.12 14.63
N VAL A 25 4.00 10.09 15.65
CA VAL A 25 4.13 11.18 16.63
C VAL A 25 4.63 12.46 15.98
N LEU A 26 5.71 12.37 15.20
CA LEU A 26 6.26 13.51 14.46
C LEU A 26 5.23 14.09 13.48
N LEU A 27 4.47 13.23 12.79
CA LEU A 27 3.40 13.64 11.89
C LEU A 27 2.28 14.36 12.65
N SER A 28 1.85 13.80 13.79
CA SER A 28 0.81 14.39 14.65
C SER A 28 1.22 15.74 15.21
N MET A 29 2.44 15.86 15.77
CA MET A 29 2.95 17.11 16.35
C MET A 29 3.11 18.21 15.29
N GLY A 30 3.73 17.90 14.16
CA GLY A 30 3.86 18.83 13.05
C GLY A 30 2.49 19.25 12.51
N GLY A 31 1.57 18.29 12.38
CA GLY A 31 0.21 18.54 11.92
C GLY A 31 -0.65 19.39 12.84
N MET A 32 -0.56 19.16 14.14
CA MET A 32 -1.28 19.97 15.12
C MET A 32 -0.80 21.42 15.10
N THR A 33 0.52 21.63 15.01
CA THR A 33 1.10 22.98 14.94
C THR A 33 0.68 23.70 13.65
N MET A 34 0.65 23.00 12.52
CA MET A 34 0.09 23.48 11.25
C MET A 34 -1.39 23.88 11.42
N ASN A 35 -2.22 22.98 11.94
CA ASN A 35 -3.66 23.21 12.08
C ASN A 35 -3.99 24.42 12.96
N ARG A 36 -3.28 24.58 14.09
CA ARG A 36 -3.42 25.77 14.95
C ARG A 36 -3.00 27.05 14.21
N SER A 37 -1.91 27.00 13.46
CA SER A 37 -1.43 28.16 12.69
C SER A 37 -2.44 28.60 11.63
N PHE A 38 -3.12 27.66 10.95
CA PHE A 38 -4.09 27.98 9.90
C PHE A 38 -5.48 28.34 10.42
N PHE A 39 -6.00 27.60 11.40
CA PHE A 39 -7.40 27.73 11.82
C PHE A 39 -7.59 28.46 13.15
N GLU A 40 -6.63 28.41 14.07
CA GLU A 40 -6.77 29.03 15.40
C GLU A 40 -6.20 30.44 15.44
N PHE A 41 -5.03 30.65 14.84
CA PHE A 41 -4.33 31.95 14.87
C PHE A 41 -4.47 32.77 13.59
N GLY A 42 -4.93 32.17 12.49
CA GLY A 42 -4.95 32.80 11.17
C GLY A 42 -3.56 32.78 10.52
N PHE A 43 -3.50 32.33 9.27
CA PHE A 43 -2.24 32.27 8.54
C PHE A 43 -1.93 33.61 7.86
N ASP A 44 -0.93 34.32 8.38
CA ASP A 44 -0.50 35.64 7.89
C ASP A 44 0.40 35.58 6.63
N GLY A 45 0.57 34.41 6.01
CA GLY A 45 1.47 34.22 4.85
C GLY A 45 2.94 34.00 5.21
N ASP A 46 3.32 34.11 6.48
CA ASP A 46 4.70 33.90 6.95
C ASP A 46 5.06 32.40 7.01
N ILE A 47 5.70 31.91 5.95
CA ILE A 47 6.18 30.52 5.85
C ILE A 47 7.28 30.22 6.88
N GLY A 48 8.00 31.24 7.38
CA GLY A 48 9.08 31.07 8.35
C GLY A 48 8.61 30.35 9.62
N ARG A 49 7.40 30.65 10.08
CA ARG A 49 6.76 30.01 11.24
C ARG A 49 6.37 28.55 10.99
N LEU A 50 6.18 28.17 9.71
CA LEU A 50 5.84 26.80 9.31
C LEU A 50 7.05 25.90 9.10
N VAL A 51 8.28 26.43 9.10
CA VAL A 51 9.50 25.64 8.86
C VAL A 51 9.64 24.50 9.87
N GLY A 52 9.48 24.77 11.16
CA GLY A 52 9.56 23.74 12.21
C GLY A 52 8.54 22.60 12.00
N PRO A 53 7.23 22.90 11.91
CA PRO A 53 6.19 21.91 11.61
C PRO A 53 6.43 21.13 10.31
N LEU A 54 6.85 21.81 9.24
CA LEU A 54 7.19 21.16 7.96
C LEU A 54 8.37 20.20 8.09
N LEU A 55 9.41 20.57 8.86
CA LEU A 55 10.54 19.68 9.12
C LEU A 55 10.10 18.42 9.87
N LEU A 56 9.25 18.55 10.89
CA LEU A 56 8.70 17.40 11.62
C LEU A 56 7.87 16.48 10.72
N GLN A 57 6.97 17.05 9.90
CA GLN A 57 6.17 16.27 8.95
C GLN A 57 7.04 15.61 7.88
N SER A 58 8.02 16.33 7.32
CA SER A 58 8.92 15.77 6.29
C SER A 58 9.75 14.62 6.85
N LEU A 59 10.30 14.75 8.07
CA LEU A 59 11.01 13.68 8.75
C LEU A 59 10.09 12.48 9.01
N ALA A 60 8.86 12.72 9.48
CA ALA A 60 7.87 11.66 9.68
C ALA A 60 7.59 10.89 8.38
N VAL A 61 7.37 11.60 7.28
CA VAL A 61 7.09 11.00 5.97
C VAL A 61 8.29 10.20 5.46
N VAL A 62 9.51 10.71 5.63
CA VAL A 62 10.74 9.97 5.29
C VAL A 62 10.84 8.68 6.10
N LEU A 63 10.58 8.74 7.41
CA LEU A 63 10.58 7.56 8.28
C LEU A 63 9.53 6.52 7.86
N LEU A 64 8.30 6.94 7.56
CA LEU A 64 7.26 6.04 7.03
C LEU A 64 7.64 5.47 5.66
N ALA A 65 8.25 6.27 4.79
CA ALA A 65 8.74 5.81 3.49
C ALA A 65 9.85 4.75 3.66
N LEU A 66 10.76 4.91 4.63
CA LEU A 66 11.75 3.89 4.97
C LEU A 66 11.10 2.58 5.43
N VAL A 67 10.02 2.65 6.22
CA VAL A 67 9.23 1.47 6.60
C VAL A 67 8.64 0.79 5.36
N VAL A 68 8.09 1.54 4.41
CA VAL A 68 7.59 0.99 3.13
C VAL A 68 8.72 0.38 2.29
N LEU A 69 9.86 1.05 2.18
CA LEU A 69 11.03 0.57 1.43
C LEU A 69 11.63 -0.70 2.06
N SER A 70 11.53 -0.88 3.38
CA SER A 70 11.89 -2.14 4.05
C SER A 70 11.08 -3.33 3.50
N GLY A 71 9.90 -3.04 2.93
CA GLY A 71 9.03 -3.96 2.18
C GLY A 71 9.67 -4.60 0.96
N ILE A 72 10.83 -4.11 0.47
CA ILE A 72 11.63 -4.79 -0.56
C ILE A 72 12.17 -6.12 -0.03
N TRP A 73 12.57 -6.18 1.24
CA TRP A 73 13.15 -7.37 1.86
C TRP A 73 12.08 -8.30 2.38
N SER A 74 11.09 -7.76 3.10
CA SER A 74 10.03 -8.54 3.74
C SER A 74 8.75 -7.72 3.89
N SER A 75 7.60 -8.33 3.57
CA SER A 75 6.28 -7.73 3.80
C SER A 75 5.83 -7.79 5.27
N ALA A 76 6.57 -8.52 6.13
CA ALA A 76 6.15 -8.78 7.51
C ALA A 76 6.04 -7.51 8.35
N GLY A 77 6.99 -6.57 8.20
CA GLY A 77 6.95 -5.29 8.92
C GLY A 77 5.68 -4.49 8.63
N LEU A 78 5.30 -4.38 7.35
CA LEU A 78 4.08 -3.68 6.93
C LEU A 78 2.80 -4.36 7.42
N ILE A 79 2.76 -5.70 7.43
CA ILE A 79 1.61 -6.45 7.97
C ILE A 79 1.49 -6.22 9.49
N VAL A 80 2.61 -6.30 10.22
CA VAL A 80 2.64 -6.03 11.67
C VAL A 80 2.17 -4.62 11.96
N VAL A 81 2.64 -3.62 11.21
CA VAL A 81 2.17 -2.23 11.30
C VAL A 81 0.67 -2.13 11.02
N GLY A 82 0.14 -2.88 10.06
CA GLY A 82 -1.29 -2.98 9.83
C GLY A 82 -2.09 -3.49 11.03
N VAL A 83 -1.53 -4.38 11.84
CA VAL A 83 -2.17 -4.85 13.09
C VAL A 83 -2.29 -3.72 14.11
N PHE A 84 -1.33 -2.78 14.13
CA PHE A 84 -1.45 -1.59 15.00
C PHE A 84 -2.61 -0.68 14.60
N ALA A 85 -3.18 -0.80 13.40
CA ALA A 85 -4.39 -0.08 13.01
C ALA A 85 -5.62 -0.47 13.84
N LEU A 86 -5.60 -1.62 14.54
CA LEU A 86 -6.69 -2.05 15.41
C LEU A 86 -6.92 -1.08 16.57
N LEU A 87 -5.86 -0.48 17.12
CA LEU A 87 -5.98 0.47 18.22
C LEU A 87 -6.74 1.76 17.81
N PRO A 88 -6.35 2.50 16.75
CA PRO A 88 -7.14 3.62 16.26
C PRO A 88 -8.52 3.21 15.76
N LEU A 89 -8.68 1.99 15.24
CA LEU A 89 -9.98 1.49 14.83
C LEU A 89 -10.93 1.35 16.02
N ILE A 90 -10.48 0.74 17.11
CA ILE A 90 -11.26 0.63 18.35
C ILE A 90 -11.61 2.02 18.87
N ALA A 91 -10.65 2.95 18.88
CA ALA A 91 -10.88 4.32 19.32
C ALA A 91 -11.89 5.08 18.44
N ALA A 92 -11.90 4.82 17.12
CA ALA A 92 -12.84 5.41 16.19
C ALA A 92 -14.26 4.83 16.32
N ILE A 93 -14.37 3.52 16.58
CA ILE A 93 -15.67 2.82 16.71
C ILE A 93 -16.29 3.07 18.09
N VAL A 94 -15.46 3.11 19.13
CA VAL A 94 -15.87 3.29 20.51
C VAL A 94 -15.16 4.53 21.07
N PRO A 95 -15.69 5.75 20.81
CA PRO A 95 -15.09 6.98 21.30
C PRO A 95 -14.87 7.01 22.82
N GLY A 96 -15.65 6.23 23.57
CA GLY A 96 -15.51 6.07 25.02
C GLY A 96 -14.17 5.49 25.48
N THR A 97 -13.37 4.92 24.58
CA THR A 97 -12.00 4.50 24.91
C THR A 97 -11.00 5.66 24.87
N LEU A 98 -11.32 6.81 24.27
CA LEU A 98 -10.40 7.95 24.16
C LEU A 98 -9.89 8.45 25.51
N PRO A 99 -10.72 8.63 26.57
CA PRO A 99 -10.23 9.04 27.88
C PRO A 99 -9.21 8.06 28.49
N LEU A 100 -9.35 6.75 28.23
CA LEU A 100 -8.38 5.75 28.66
C LEU A 100 -7.06 5.91 27.91
N VAL A 101 -7.13 6.16 26.60
CA VAL A 101 -5.95 6.40 25.77
C VAL A 101 -5.22 7.67 26.19
N PHE A 102 -5.94 8.79 26.40
CA PHE A 102 -5.35 10.05 26.85
C PHE A 102 -4.71 9.96 28.25
N ARG A 103 -5.14 9.00 29.09
CA ARG A 103 -4.48 8.74 30.39
C ARG A 103 -3.23 7.88 30.26
N ALA A 104 -3.16 7.03 29.25
CA ALA A 104 -2.09 6.03 29.09
C ALA A 104 -0.96 6.50 28.16
N VAL A 105 -1.20 7.50 27.32
CA VAL A 105 -0.30 7.89 26.23
C VAL A 105 -0.14 9.42 26.23
N PRO A 106 1.02 9.97 25.82
CA PRO A 106 1.20 11.41 25.70
C PRO A 106 0.10 12.06 24.83
N GLN A 107 -0.26 13.30 25.14
CA GLN A 107 -1.39 13.99 24.53
C GLN A 107 -1.29 14.04 22.99
N GLU A 108 -0.07 14.16 22.46
CA GLU A 108 0.21 14.26 21.03
C GLU A 108 -0.20 12.98 20.26
N TRP A 109 -0.15 11.82 20.94
CA TRP A 109 -0.65 10.56 20.40
C TRP A 109 -2.16 10.49 20.41
N GLY A 110 -2.77 10.89 21.53
CA GLY A 110 -4.22 10.92 21.67
C GLY A 110 -4.86 11.84 20.63
N ASP A 111 -4.28 13.02 20.43
CA ASP A 111 -4.75 13.98 19.43
C ASP A 111 -4.61 13.41 18.02
N GLY A 112 -3.50 12.73 17.69
CA GLY A 112 -3.32 12.07 16.40
C GLY A 112 -4.41 11.04 16.10
N LEU A 113 -4.82 10.26 17.11
CA LEU A 113 -5.91 9.28 16.99
C LEU A 113 -7.26 9.95 16.72
N VAL A 114 -7.52 11.09 17.37
CA VAL A 114 -8.75 11.86 17.22
C VAL A 114 -8.95 12.36 15.78
N TYR A 115 -7.87 12.77 15.08
CA TYR A 115 -7.94 13.19 13.68
C TYR A 115 -7.92 12.04 12.66
N GLY A 116 -7.91 10.78 13.12
CA GLY A 116 -7.96 9.60 12.26
C GLY A 116 -6.68 9.31 11.47
N ILE A 117 -5.58 10.00 11.77
CA ILE A 117 -4.32 9.89 10.99
C ILE A 117 -3.70 8.50 11.14
N PRO A 118 -3.51 7.95 12.36
CA PRO A 118 -3.02 6.60 12.52
C PRO A 118 -3.94 5.59 11.83
N LEU A 119 -5.26 5.80 11.85
CA LEU A 119 -6.20 4.89 11.21
C LEU A 119 -5.96 4.82 9.70
N ALA A 120 -5.90 5.97 9.03
CA ALA A 120 -5.69 6.04 7.59
C ALA A 120 -4.32 5.49 7.17
N VAL A 121 -3.25 5.91 7.85
CA VAL A 121 -1.87 5.53 7.51
C VAL A 121 -1.61 4.05 7.79
N LEU A 122 -1.94 3.56 8.98
CA LEU A 122 -1.67 2.17 9.37
C LEU A 122 -2.51 1.19 8.53
N THR A 123 -3.76 1.55 8.22
CA THR A 123 -4.63 0.78 7.31
C THR A 123 -4.01 0.66 5.92
N ALA A 124 -3.53 1.77 5.35
CA ALA A 124 -2.87 1.76 4.05
C ALA A 124 -1.58 0.91 4.06
N LEU A 125 -0.75 1.05 5.10
CA LEU A 125 0.48 0.26 5.27
C LEU A 125 0.20 -1.24 5.41
N GLY A 126 -0.83 -1.61 6.18
CA GLY A 126 -1.27 -3.01 6.31
C GLY A 126 -1.71 -3.60 4.96
N ALA A 127 -2.52 -2.85 4.22
CA ALA A 127 -2.97 -3.25 2.89
C ALA A 127 -1.81 -3.39 1.89
N MET A 128 -0.83 -2.47 1.95
CA MET A 128 0.42 -2.54 1.18
C MET A 128 1.21 -3.82 1.50
N GLY A 129 1.34 -4.15 2.79
CA GLY A 129 2.00 -5.38 3.25
C GLY A 129 1.35 -6.64 2.67
N LEU A 130 0.01 -6.71 2.70
CA LEU A 130 -0.74 -7.81 2.10
C LEU A 130 -0.60 -7.85 0.57
N ALA A 131 -0.67 -6.70 -0.10
CA ALA A 131 -0.46 -6.62 -1.54
C ALA A 131 0.93 -7.14 -1.94
N LEU A 132 1.99 -6.75 -1.22
CA LEU A 132 3.34 -7.27 -1.45
C LEU A 132 3.44 -8.77 -1.21
N PHE A 133 2.82 -9.25 -0.12
CA PHE A 133 2.81 -10.66 0.19
C PHE A 133 2.17 -11.49 -0.94
N LEU A 134 1.06 -11.02 -1.50
CA LEU A 134 0.39 -11.66 -2.62
C LEU A 134 1.20 -11.59 -3.92
N VAL A 135 1.78 -10.43 -4.23
CA VAL A 135 2.61 -10.24 -5.44
C VAL A 135 3.89 -11.09 -5.38
N ARG A 136 4.46 -11.34 -4.20
CA ARG A 136 5.60 -12.26 -4.05
C ARG A 136 5.24 -13.72 -4.31
N ARG A 137 3.98 -14.11 -4.08
CA ARG A 137 3.48 -15.47 -4.37
C ARG A 137 3.19 -15.65 -5.86
N ASP A 138 2.66 -14.62 -6.50
CA ASP A 138 2.37 -14.61 -7.94
C ASP A 138 2.82 -13.29 -8.57
N PRO A 139 4.08 -13.20 -9.04
CA PRO A 139 4.66 -11.97 -9.57
C PRO A 139 4.24 -11.69 -11.02
N ARG A 140 3.50 -12.60 -11.67
CA ARG A 140 3.18 -12.49 -13.09
C ARG A 140 2.25 -11.29 -13.34
N PRO A 141 2.53 -10.45 -14.34
CA PRO A 141 1.61 -9.37 -14.69
C PRO A 141 0.30 -10.00 -15.16
N ARG A 142 -0.80 -9.57 -14.53
CA ARG A 142 -2.13 -9.91 -15.04
C ARG A 142 -2.36 -9.06 -16.29
N GLY A 143 -2.90 -9.66 -17.36
CA GLY A 143 -2.94 -9.05 -18.70
C GLY A 143 -3.47 -7.61 -18.75
N VAL A 144 -3.26 -6.93 -19.88
CA VAL A 144 -3.53 -5.49 -20.06
C VAL A 144 -4.90 -5.06 -19.52
N ALA A 145 -5.95 -5.84 -19.75
CA ALA A 145 -7.31 -5.56 -19.25
C ALA A 145 -7.38 -5.42 -17.72
N LEU A 146 -6.73 -6.32 -16.96
CA LEU A 146 -6.70 -6.25 -15.50
C LEU A 146 -5.84 -5.08 -15.00
N SER A 147 -4.81 -4.69 -15.75
CA SER A 147 -4.01 -3.49 -15.46
C SER A 147 -4.86 -2.22 -15.59
N VAL A 148 -5.66 -2.11 -16.66
CA VAL A 148 -6.57 -0.97 -16.88
C VAL A 148 -7.63 -0.89 -15.78
N ILE A 149 -8.25 -2.03 -15.44
CA ILE A 149 -9.18 -2.11 -14.31
C ILE A 149 -8.49 -1.61 -13.03
N GLY A 150 -7.22 -1.99 -12.83
CA GLY A 150 -6.49 -1.55 -11.64
C GLY A 150 -6.25 -0.04 -11.56
N ILE A 151 -5.93 0.58 -12.70
CA ILE A 151 -5.71 2.03 -12.80
C ILE A 151 -6.99 2.82 -12.51
N VAL A 152 -8.16 2.30 -12.89
CA VAL A 152 -9.45 2.98 -12.67
C VAL A 152 -10.03 2.66 -11.29
N ALA A 153 -10.01 1.39 -10.89
CA ALA A 153 -10.63 0.96 -9.65
C ALA A 153 -9.88 1.46 -8.41
N ALA A 154 -8.54 1.54 -8.42
CA ALA A 154 -7.79 2.00 -7.26
C ALA A 154 -8.12 3.45 -6.85
N PRO A 155 -8.12 4.46 -7.75
CA PRO A 155 -8.56 5.81 -7.41
C PRO A 155 -9.98 5.89 -6.87
N VAL A 156 -10.92 5.17 -7.49
CA VAL A 156 -12.33 5.18 -7.07
C VAL A 156 -12.48 4.57 -5.68
N LEU A 157 -11.87 3.40 -5.43
CA LEU A 157 -11.94 2.71 -4.14
C LEU A 157 -11.21 3.48 -3.04
N LEU A 158 -10.03 4.04 -3.32
CA LEU A 158 -9.28 4.84 -2.35
C LEU A 158 -9.98 6.16 -2.04
N GLY A 159 -10.55 6.83 -3.05
CA GLY A 159 -11.33 8.05 -2.86
C GLY A 159 -12.59 7.79 -2.03
N ALA A 160 -13.37 6.76 -2.39
CA ALA A 160 -14.55 6.36 -1.62
C ALA A 160 -14.19 5.90 -0.21
N GLY A 161 -13.08 5.16 -0.06
CA GLY A 161 -12.59 4.71 1.23
C GLY A 161 -12.15 5.86 2.14
N ALA A 162 -11.37 6.80 1.60
CA ALA A 162 -10.94 8.01 2.31
C ALA A 162 -12.15 8.87 2.70
N TRP A 163 -13.13 9.03 1.81
CA TRP A 163 -14.37 9.74 2.10
C TRP A 163 -15.16 9.09 3.24
N ALA A 164 -15.37 7.77 3.18
CA ALA A 164 -16.10 7.01 4.20
C ALA A 164 -15.38 7.04 5.56
N LEU A 165 -14.04 6.94 5.56
CA LEU A 165 -13.22 7.11 6.77
C LEU A 165 -13.41 8.50 7.35
N ALA A 166 -13.21 9.56 6.56
CA ALA A 166 -13.32 10.94 7.01
C ALA A 166 -14.72 11.25 7.56
N TRP A 167 -15.76 10.81 6.85
CA TRP A 167 -17.15 10.95 7.30
C TRP A 167 -17.41 10.21 8.61
N GLY A 168 -17.03 8.93 8.70
CA GLY A 168 -17.26 8.10 9.87
C GLY A 168 -16.53 8.64 11.11
N THR A 169 -15.28 9.05 10.96
CA THR A 169 -14.51 9.66 12.06
C THR A 169 -15.10 11.00 12.48
N ALA A 170 -15.52 11.82 11.51
CA ALA A 170 -16.12 13.12 11.80
C ALA A 170 -17.44 12.99 12.56
N GLU A 171 -18.34 12.14 12.08
CA GLU A 171 -19.66 11.97 12.67
C GLU A 171 -19.58 11.37 14.08
N GLY A 172 -18.68 10.40 14.29
CA GLY A 172 -18.42 9.84 15.61
C GLY A 172 -17.87 10.88 16.59
N MET A 173 -16.89 11.68 16.15
CA MET A 173 -16.27 12.71 16.98
C MET A 173 -17.21 13.91 17.26
N LEU A 174 -17.90 14.42 16.24
CA LEU A 174 -18.86 15.52 16.39
C LEU A 174 -19.98 15.13 17.35
N PHE A 175 -20.50 13.91 17.24
CA PHE A 175 -21.51 13.42 18.17
C PHE A 175 -20.98 13.36 19.61
N ALA A 176 -19.79 12.77 19.81
CA ALA A 176 -19.17 12.66 21.11
C ALA A 176 -18.92 14.03 21.77
N LEU A 177 -18.42 15.00 21.01
CA LEU A 177 -18.11 16.33 21.52
C LEU A 177 -19.33 17.21 21.73
N GLN A 178 -20.36 17.12 20.88
CA GLN A 178 -21.55 17.98 20.99
C GLN A 178 -22.54 17.48 22.04
N ARG A 179 -22.65 16.17 22.23
CA ARG A 179 -23.62 15.56 23.15
C ARG A 179 -23.00 15.03 24.43
N PHE A 180 -21.67 15.07 24.55
CA PHE A 180 -20.92 14.44 25.64
C PHE A 180 -21.29 12.95 25.83
N GLN A 181 -21.71 12.30 24.74
CA GLN A 181 -22.13 10.90 24.68
C GLN A 181 -21.12 10.12 23.86
N PHE A 182 -20.43 9.17 24.48
CA PHE A 182 -19.33 8.43 23.86
C PHE A 182 -19.76 7.04 23.34
N ASP A 183 -21.06 6.86 23.14
CA ASP A 183 -21.63 5.61 22.64
C ASP A 183 -21.31 5.39 21.16
N PRO A 184 -21.11 4.12 20.75
CA PRO A 184 -20.85 3.79 19.35
C PRO A 184 -22.07 4.11 18.49
N ARG A 185 -21.89 4.90 17.44
CA ARG A 185 -22.93 5.17 16.45
C ARG A 185 -22.86 4.17 15.30
N PRO A 186 -23.91 3.38 15.05
CA PRO A 186 -23.86 2.30 14.05
C PRO A 186 -23.50 2.82 12.65
N ASP A 187 -24.02 3.99 12.26
CA ASP A 187 -23.75 4.59 10.95
C ASP A 187 -22.27 5.02 10.80
N ALA A 188 -21.69 5.63 11.84
CA ALA A 188 -20.29 6.04 11.86
C ALA A 188 -19.36 4.82 11.85
N VAL A 189 -19.69 3.81 12.65
CA VAL A 189 -18.97 2.54 12.71
C VAL A 189 -18.99 1.84 11.35
N ALA A 190 -20.17 1.74 10.72
CA ALA A 190 -20.32 1.16 9.39
C ALA A 190 -19.50 1.93 8.34
N ALA A 191 -19.52 3.26 8.38
CA ALA A 191 -18.73 4.10 7.48
C ALA A 191 -17.22 3.90 7.67
N VAL A 192 -16.72 3.84 8.92
CA VAL A 192 -15.30 3.57 9.20
C VAL A 192 -14.90 2.19 8.69
N LEU A 193 -15.68 1.15 9.00
CA LEU A 193 -15.39 -0.22 8.56
C LEU A 193 -15.43 -0.35 7.03
N ALA A 194 -16.45 0.22 6.39
CA ALA A 194 -16.54 0.26 4.93
C ALA A 194 -15.35 1.02 4.33
N GLY A 195 -14.96 2.14 4.93
CA GLY A 195 -13.79 2.92 4.53
C GLY A 195 -12.50 2.11 4.57
N ILE A 196 -12.25 1.37 5.65
CA ILE A 196 -11.10 0.46 5.77
C ILE A 196 -11.14 -0.60 4.66
N LEU A 197 -12.27 -1.27 4.48
CA LEU A 197 -12.40 -2.32 3.46
C LEU A 197 -12.15 -1.78 2.05
N LEU A 198 -12.66 -0.59 1.74
CA LEU A 198 -12.43 0.10 0.46
C LEU A 198 -10.97 0.50 0.27
N VAL A 199 -10.31 1.00 1.31
CA VAL A 199 -8.86 1.29 1.26
C VAL A 199 -8.06 0.02 1.02
N PHE A 200 -8.35 -1.07 1.74
CA PHE A 200 -7.72 -2.37 1.52
C PHE A 200 -7.94 -2.86 0.09
N ALA A 201 -9.17 -2.81 -0.42
CA ALA A 201 -9.50 -3.21 -1.78
C ALA A 201 -8.74 -2.36 -2.80
N GLY A 202 -8.74 -1.03 -2.65
CA GLY A 202 -8.06 -0.08 -3.53
C GLY A 202 -6.55 -0.31 -3.58
N VAL A 203 -5.89 -0.52 -2.43
CA VAL A 203 -4.46 -0.86 -2.40
C VAL A 203 -4.21 -2.26 -2.97
N LEU A 204 -5.03 -3.26 -2.65
CA LEU A 204 -4.86 -4.63 -3.18
C LEU A 204 -4.98 -4.70 -4.70
N VAL A 205 -5.78 -3.82 -5.31
CA VAL A 205 -5.92 -3.68 -6.76
C VAL A 205 -4.59 -3.27 -7.43
N SER A 206 -3.65 -2.63 -6.72
CA SER A 206 -2.27 -2.39 -7.22
C SER A 206 -1.52 -3.67 -7.60
N ARG A 207 -1.98 -4.83 -7.12
CA ARG A 207 -1.45 -6.12 -7.57
C ARG A 207 -1.70 -6.35 -9.07
N TRP A 208 -2.68 -5.69 -9.68
CA TRP A 208 -2.98 -5.80 -11.10
C TRP A 208 -2.20 -4.79 -11.94
N SER A 209 -2.02 -3.56 -11.44
CA SER A 209 -1.20 -2.54 -12.08
C SER A 209 -0.28 -1.87 -11.07
N PRO A 210 1.05 -1.82 -11.32
CA PRO A 210 1.98 -1.16 -10.41
C PRO A 210 1.72 0.36 -10.37
N PHE A 211 1.13 0.92 -11.41
CA PHE A 211 0.88 2.36 -11.55
C PHE A 211 -0.47 2.80 -10.98
N ALA A 212 -1.28 1.86 -10.45
CA ALA A 212 -2.62 2.13 -9.93
C ALA A 212 -2.66 3.19 -8.82
N LEU A 213 -1.55 3.35 -8.08
CA LEU A 213 -1.45 4.26 -6.95
C LEU A 213 -0.80 5.61 -7.29
N ILE A 214 -0.33 5.81 -8.54
CA ILE A 214 0.26 7.10 -8.95
C ILE A 214 -0.80 8.19 -8.95
N LEU A 215 -1.94 7.97 -9.60
CA LEU A 215 -3.00 8.99 -9.67
C LEU A 215 -3.52 9.38 -8.27
N PRO A 216 -3.88 8.44 -7.37
CA PRO A 216 -4.24 8.76 -5.99
C PRO A 216 -3.13 9.53 -5.26
N ALA A 217 -1.87 9.15 -5.45
CA ALA A 217 -0.76 9.84 -4.83
C ALA A 217 -0.64 11.29 -5.28
N LEU A 218 -0.73 11.53 -6.60
CA LEU A 218 -0.67 12.88 -7.16
C LEU A 218 -1.83 13.74 -6.66
N VAL A 219 -3.04 13.20 -6.61
CA VAL A 219 -4.21 13.92 -6.09
C VAL A 219 -3.99 14.34 -4.63
N LEU A 220 -3.48 13.44 -3.78
CA LEU A 220 -3.21 13.75 -2.37
C LEU A 220 -2.09 14.79 -2.20
N LEU A 221 -1.00 14.66 -2.97
CA LEU A 221 0.13 15.60 -2.91
C LEU A 221 -0.26 16.99 -3.41
N VAL A 222 -0.98 17.07 -4.54
CA VAL A 222 -1.49 18.34 -5.08
C VAL A 222 -2.50 18.95 -4.13
N GLY A 223 -3.40 18.15 -3.55
CA GLY A 223 -4.36 18.62 -2.54
C GLY A 223 -3.67 19.21 -1.30
N SER A 224 -2.67 18.53 -0.76
CA SER A 224 -1.86 19.04 0.36
C SER A 224 -1.09 20.31 -0.01
N LEU A 225 -0.51 20.37 -1.22
CA LEU A 225 0.20 21.57 -1.69
C LEU A 225 -0.73 22.77 -1.86
N LEU A 226 -1.93 22.56 -2.41
CA LEU A 226 -2.91 23.62 -2.62
C LEU A 226 -3.39 24.23 -1.29
N MET A 227 -3.49 23.44 -0.20
CA MET A 227 -3.78 23.98 1.13
C MET A 227 -2.71 24.96 1.61
N LEU A 228 -1.45 24.76 1.22
CA LEU A 228 -0.34 25.59 1.66
C LEU A 228 -0.16 26.84 0.77
N VAL A 229 -0.26 26.66 -0.55
CA VAL A 229 0.07 27.71 -1.53
C VAL A 229 -1.15 28.57 -1.90
N ALA A 230 -2.36 28.00 -1.85
CA ALA A 230 -3.60 28.70 -2.21
C ALA A 230 -4.72 28.43 -1.17
N PRO A 231 -4.51 28.76 0.12
CA PRO A 231 -5.43 28.42 1.21
C PRO A 231 -6.83 29.00 1.00
N GLU A 232 -6.96 30.19 0.40
CA GLU A 232 -8.27 30.80 0.11
C GLU A 232 -9.11 30.00 -0.89
N TRP A 233 -8.48 29.53 -1.97
CA TRP A 233 -9.17 28.71 -2.96
C TRP A 233 -9.49 27.33 -2.38
N ALA A 234 -8.50 26.74 -1.71
CA ALA A 234 -8.60 25.42 -1.14
C ALA A 234 -9.71 25.36 -0.06
N SER A 235 -9.77 26.36 0.82
CA SER A 235 -10.82 26.50 1.83
C SER A 235 -12.21 26.67 1.22
N ARG A 236 -12.40 27.49 0.16
CA ARG A 236 -13.71 27.62 -0.51
C ARG A 236 -14.24 26.29 -1.03
N VAL A 237 -13.36 25.46 -1.62
CA VAL A 237 -13.73 24.14 -2.12
C VAL A 237 -14.09 23.20 -0.96
N LEU A 238 -13.31 23.22 0.12
CA LEU A 238 -13.57 22.41 1.31
C LEU A 238 -14.85 22.81 2.03
N PHE A 239 -15.14 24.11 2.14
CA PHE A 239 -16.36 24.62 2.77
C PHE A 239 -17.63 24.26 2.00
N ALA A 240 -17.53 23.90 0.73
CA ALA A 240 -18.65 23.36 -0.04
C ALA A 240 -18.96 21.88 0.28
N LEU A 241 -18.07 21.19 1.01
CA LEU A 241 -18.28 19.79 1.41
C LEU A 241 -19.31 19.69 2.54
N PRO A 242 -19.99 18.54 2.67
CA PRO A 242 -20.86 18.26 3.82
C PRO A 242 -20.12 18.48 5.14
N ARG A 243 -20.83 19.01 6.15
CA ARG A 243 -20.25 19.46 7.43
C ARG A 243 -19.30 18.47 8.07
N GLY A 244 -19.65 17.18 8.11
CA GLY A 244 -18.78 16.14 8.68
C GLY A 244 -17.47 15.97 7.91
N VAL A 245 -17.51 15.97 6.59
CA VAL A 245 -16.28 15.84 5.78
C VAL A 245 -15.41 17.09 5.87
N ASN A 246 -16.04 18.26 5.88
CA ASN A 246 -15.36 19.54 5.98
C ASN A 246 -14.62 19.73 7.32
N THR A 247 -14.99 19.03 8.40
CA THR A 247 -14.22 19.13 9.65
C THR A 247 -12.95 18.30 9.65
N VAL A 248 -12.92 17.18 8.91
CA VAL A 248 -11.81 16.21 8.97
C VAL A 248 -10.86 16.31 7.78
N ILE A 249 -11.36 16.48 6.55
CA ILE A 249 -10.49 16.53 5.37
C ILE A 249 -9.46 17.68 5.42
N PRO A 250 -9.82 18.93 5.78
CA PRO A 250 -8.86 20.01 5.83
C PRO A 250 -7.77 19.74 6.87
N SER A 251 -8.16 19.24 8.04
CA SER A 251 -7.21 18.81 9.06
C SER A 251 -6.36 17.65 8.56
N GLN A 252 -6.88 16.62 7.90
CA GLN A 252 -6.05 15.54 7.34
C GLN A 252 -5.04 16.03 6.28
N LEU A 253 -5.42 17.02 5.48
CA LEU A 253 -4.53 17.65 4.49
C LEU A 253 -3.41 18.44 5.17
N LEU A 254 -3.73 19.26 6.18
CA LEU A 254 -2.77 20.07 6.94
C LEU A 254 -1.92 19.27 7.92
N TYR A 255 -2.46 18.20 8.50
CA TYR A 255 -1.72 17.30 9.36
C TYR A 255 -0.70 16.45 8.60
N GLY A 256 -0.66 16.57 7.28
CA GLY A 256 0.27 15.84 6.43
C GLY A 256 -0.13 14.38 6.21
N ALA A 257 -1.31 13.94 6.64
CA ALA A 257 -1.78 12.57 6.44
C ALA A 257 -1.96 12.26 4.94
N ALA A 258 -2.52 13.22 4.19
CA ALA A 258 -2.64 13.11 2.75
C ALA A 258 -1.27 13.10 2.05
N ALA A 259 -0.37 14.03 2.40
CA ALA A 259 0.99 14.07 1.88
C ALA A 259 1.75 12.75 2.19
N ALA A 260 1.65 12.26 3.42
CA ALA A 260 2.21 10.98 3.84
C ALA A 260 1.65 9.84 2.99
N ALA A 261 0.34 9.69 2.91
CA ALA A 261 -0.29 8.65 2.08
C ALA A 261 0.15 8.73 0.60
N GLY A 262 0.25 9.94 0.04
CA GLY A 262 0.74 10.16 -1.32
C GLY A 262 2.19 9.69 -1.52
N ILE A 263 3.12 10.10 -0.64
CA ILE A 263 4.51 9.64 -0.71
C ILE A 263 4.61 8.13 -0.48
N LEU A 264 3.84 7.56 0.45
CA LEU A 264 3.82 6.13 0.71
C LEU A 264 3.31 5.33 -0.50
N TYR A 265 2.28 5.82 -1.21
CA TYR A 265 1.80 5.24 -2.45
C TYR A 265 2.85 5.25 -3.56
N LEU A 266 3.63 6.33 -3.70
CA LEU A 266 4.75 6.39 -4.66
C LEU A 266 5.89 5.46 -4.25
N ALA A 267 6.29 5.46 -2.98
CA ALA A 267 7.31 4.57 -2.45
C ALA A 267 6.91 3.11 -2.66
N PHE A 268 5.67 2.76 -2.36
CA PHE A 268 5.13 1.43 -2.56
C PHE A 268 5.09 1.01 -4.02
N THR A 269 4.76 1.93 -4.93
CA THR A 269 4.84 1.71 -6.37
C THR A 269 6.27 1.33 -6.80
N ALA A 270 7.28 2.04 -6.28
CA ALA A 270 8.68 1.71 -6.54
C ALA A 270 9.07 0.33 -5.97
N VAL A 271 8.61 0.00 -4.75
CA VAL A 271 8.82 -1.34 -4.15
C VAL A 271 8.20 -2.44 -5.02
N LEU A 272 6.96 -2.27 -5.49
CA LEU A 272 6.29 -3.23 -6.36
C LEU A 272 7.05 -3.45 -7.68
N LEU A 273 7.51 -2.38 -8.32
CA LEU A 273 8.31 -2.45 -9.54
C LEU A 273 9.61 -3.23 -9.30
N ARG A 274 10.29 -2.94 -8.19
CA ARG A 274 11.54 -3.62 -7.79
C ARG A 274 11.33 -5.11 -7.51
N VAL A 275 10.28 -5.45 -6.76
CA VAL A 275 9.96 -6.86 -6.43
C VAL A 275 9.64 -7.65 -7.70
N ARG A 276 8.89 -7.04 -8.64
CA ARG A 276 8.57 -7.66 -9.94
C ARG A 276 9.81 -7.80 -10.83
N SER A 277 10.69 -6.82 -10.88
CA SER A 277 11.91 -6.90 -11.68
C SER A 277 12.85 -8.00 -11.17
N GLN A 278 12.99 -8.13 -9.85
CA GLN A 278 13.77 -9.20 -9.21
C GLN A 278 13.18 -10.60 -9.51
N ALA A 279 11.86 -10.74 -9.49
CA ALA A 279 11.19 -11.99 -9.82
C ALA A 279 11.42 -12.42 -11.27
N ARG A 280 11.46 -11.47 -12.22
CA ARG A 280 11.77 -11.77 -13.64
C ARG A 280 13.19 -12.28 -13.83
N LEU A 281 14.17 -11.62 -13.21
CA LEU A 281 15.58 -12.01 -13.30
C LEU A 281 15.83 -13.40 -12.71
N SER A 282 15.10 -13.75 -11.64
CA SER A 282 15.20 -15.05 -10.96
C SER A 282 14.39 -16.17 -11.62
N GLY A 283 13.52 -15.84 -12.59
CA GLY A 283 12.61 -16.79 -13.26
C GLY A 283 13.15 -17.34 -14.58
N THR A 284 14.33 -16.91 -15.01
CA THR A 284 15.00 -17.33 -16.25
C THR A 284 15.70 -18.70 -16.14
N GLU A 285 15.60 -19.39 -14.99
CA GLU A 285 16.30 -20.65 -14.70
C GLU A 285 15.40 -21.90 -14.68
N ASP A 286 14.16 -21.84 -15.19
CA ASP A 286 13.32 -23.05 -15.38
C ASP A 286 13.18 -23.39 -16.89
N PRO A 287 14.03 -24.27 -17.46
CA PRO A 287 13.90 -24.76 -18.84
C PRO A 287 12.70 -25.69 -19.08
N HIS A 288 11.86 -25.92 -18.07
CA HIS A 288 10.83 -26.97 -18.10
C HIS A 288 9.40 -26.46 -17.90
N ALA A 289 9.13 -25.17 -18.10
CA ALA A 289 7.75 -24.70 -18.23
C ALA A 289 7.22 -25.03 -19.64
N PRO A 290 6.29 -25.99 -19.81
CA PRO A 290 5.64 -26.19 -21.10
C PRO A 290 4.63 -25.06 -21.29
N GLY A 291 4.77 -24.30 -22.37
CA GLY A 291 3.73 -23.37 -22.83
C GLY A 291 3.97 -21.89 -22.53
N ALA A 292 5.08 -21.34 -23.02
CA ALA A 292 5.16 -19.93 -23.41
C ALA A 292 6.17 -19.77 -24.56
N ALA A 293 5.87 -20.40 -25.70
CA ALA A 293 6.47 -19.97 -26.96
C ALA A 293 5.91 -18.57 -27.27
N ALA A 294 6.63 -17.54 -26.86
CA ALA A 294 6.55 -16.26 -27.54
C ALA A 294 7.24 -16.45 -28.90
N PRO A 295 6.55 -16.29 -30.05
CA PRO A 295 7.26 -16.18 -31.31
C PRO A 295 7.94 -14.82 -31.32
N TYR A 296 9.23 -14.79 -30.98
CA TYR A 296 10.09 -13.71 -31.44
C TYR A 296 10.29 -13.90 -32.95
N PRO A 297 9.88 -12.94 -33.79
CA PRO A 297 10.26 -12.97 -35.19
C PRO A 297 11.74 -12.56 -35.26
N TYR A 298 12.63 -13.54 -35.30
CA TYR A 298 13.97 -13.28 -35.79
C TYR A 298 13.86 -12.92 -37.28
N PRO A 299 14.46 -11.80 -37.73
CA PRO A 299 14.58 -11.54 -39.16
C PRO A 299 15.43 -12.65 -39.77
N PRO A 300 15.04 -13.23 -40.92
CA PRO A 300 15.85 -14.25 -41.56
C PRO A 300 17.17 -13.61 -41.98
N ALA A 301 18.27 -14.09 -41.42
CA ALA A 301 19.58 -13.85 -41.97
C ALA A 301 19.60 -14.47 -43.37
N GLN A 302 19.51 -13.62 -44.39
CA GLN A 302 19.80 -13.99 -45.77
C GLN A 302 21.27 -14.42 -45.81
N HIS A 303 21.52 -15.72 -45.94
CA HIS A 303 22.82 -16.23 -46.35
C HIS A 303 22.87 -16.21 -47.89
N PRO A 304 23.73 -15.40 -48.52
CA PRO A 304 24.09 -15.58 -49.91
C PRO A 304 25.02 -16.80 -50.01
N GLY A 305 24.79 -17.62 -51.03
CA GLY A 305 25.41 -18.93 -51.21
C GLY A 305 26.94 -18.98 -51.10
N ALA A 306 27.40 -20.08 -50.54
CA ALA A 306 28.69 -20.67 -50.87
C ALA A 306 28.47 -22.18 -50.98
N GLU A 307 28.60 -22.67 -52.20
CA GLU A 307 28.63 -24.09 -52.56
C GLU A 307 29.77 -24.79 -51.79
N ALA A 308 29.43 -25.84 -51.05
CA ALA A 308 30.40 -26.83 -50.59
C ALA A 308 29.80 -28.21 -50.81
N THR A 309 30.10 -28.75 -51.98
CA THR A 309 29.82 -30.10 -52.45
C THR A 309 30.42 -31.13 -51.49
N TYR A 310 29.59 -31.96 -50.86
CA TYR A 310 30.01 -33.23 -50.24
C TYR A 310 29.07 -34.36 -50.68
N PRO A 311 29.60 -35.57 -50.95
CA PRO A 311 28.89 -36.65 -51.65
C PRO A 311 27.85 -37.37 -50.77
N PRO A 312 26.82 -37.99 -51.38
CA PRO A 312 25.76 -38.68 -50.65
C PRO A 312 26.28 -39.99 -50.07
N ALA A 313 26.20 -40.13 -48.73
CA ALA A 313 26.38 -41.41 -48.07
C ALA A 313 25.06 -42.22 -48.13
N PRO A 314 25.13 -43.57 -48.24
CA PRO A 314 23.99 -44.39 -48.64
C PRO A 314 22.95 -44.54 -47.52
N TYR A 315 21.68 -44.50 -47.91
CA TYR A 315 20.53 -44.93 -47.12
C TYR A 315 20.61 -46.43 -46.77
N PRO A 316 20.40 -46.83 -45.51
CA PRO A 316 19.79 -48.10 -45.18
C PRO A 316 18.45 -47.84 -44.51
N GLY A 317 17.37 -48.15 -45.23
CA GLY A 317 16.03 -48.18 -44.65
C GLY A 317 15.92 -49.29 -43.61
N ALA A 318 15.43 -48.96 -42.41
CA ALA A 318 14.60 -49.81 -41.57
C ALA A 318 14.10 -48.98 -40.38
N GLN A 319 12.79 -48.96 -40.17
CA GLN A 319 12.13 -48.36 -39.02
C GLN A 319 12.63 -48.99 -37.72
N ALA A 320 12.98 -48.17 -36.73
CA ALA A 320 13.09 -48.60 -35.34
C ALA A 320 11.97 -47.91 -34.53
N PRO A 321 11.03 -48.66 -33.94
CA PRO A 321 10.07 -48.09 -33.01
C PRO A 321 10.79 -47.60 -31.75
N TYR A 322 10.44 -46.40 -31.29
CA TYR A 322 10.89 -45.86 -30.01
C TYR A 322 10.61 -46.87 -28.87
N PRO A 323 11.56 -47.09 -27.94
CA PRO A 323 11.30 -47.93 -26.79
C PRO A 323 10.22 -47.28 -25.90
N PRO A 324 9.22 -48.04 -25.42
CA PRO A 324 8.23 -47.49 -24.50
C PRO A 324 8.89 -47.06 -23.18
N ALA A 325 8.45 -45.92 -22.66
CA ALA A 325 8.91 -45.39 -21.38
C ALA A 325 8.63 -46.40 -20.25
N GLN A 326 9.69 -46.85 -19.56
CA GLN A 326 9.57 -47.63 -18.33
C GLN A 326 9.08 -46.71 -17.22
N TYR A 327 7.83 -46.89 -16.79
CA TYR A 327 7.33 -46.31 -15.55
C TYR A 327 7.95 -47.07 -14.36
N PRO A 328 8.38 -46.39 -13.29
CA PRO A 328 8.81 -47.07 -12.07
C PRO A 328 7.64 -47.88 -11.46
N PRO A 329 7.89 -49.09 -10.95
CA PRO A 329 6.84 -49.94 -10.39
C PRO A 329 6.18 -49.29 -9.18
N ALA A 330 4.85 -49.39 -9.11
CA ALA A 330 4.06 -48.91 -7.98
C ALA A 330 4.44 -49.65 -6.68
N PRO A 331 4.44 -48.99 -5.51
CA PRO A 331 4.72 -49.63 -4.23
C PRO A 331 3.70 -50.73 -3.93
N HIS A 332 4.18 -51.90 -3.50
CA HIS A 332 3.31 -53.01 -3.10
C HIS A 332 2.45 -52.64 -1.87
N PRO A 333 1.18 -53.07 -1.82
CA PRO A 333 0.36 -52.94 -0.63
C PRO A 333 0.88 -53.87 0.49
N PRO A 334 0.72 -53.47 1.77
CA PRO A 334 1.16 -54.27 2.91
C PRO A 334 0.37 -55.59 2.99
N GLN A 335 1.08 -56.71 3.15
CA GLN A 335 0.47 -58.01 3.42
C GLN A 335 -0.13 -58.05 4.84
N PRO A 336 -1.32 -58.63 5.03
CA PRO A 336 -1.84 -58.93 6.36
C PRO A 336 -1.10 -60.14 6.95
N GLY A 337 -0.57 -59.99 8.16
CA GLY A 337 0.09 -61.05 8.91
C GLY A 337 -0.90 -62.04 9.55
N PRO A 338 -0.43 -63.25 9.92
CA PRO A 338 -1.21 -64.26 10.64
C PRO A 338 -1.54 -63.86 12.09
#